data_AF-A0A0Q6RSS7-F1
#
_entry.id   AF-A0A0Q6RSS7-F1
#
_cell.length_a   1.000
_cell.length_b   1.000
_cell.length_c   1.000
_cell.angle_alpha   90.00
_cell.angle_beta   90.00
_cell.angle_gamma   90.00
#
_symmetry.space_group_name_H-M   'P 1'
#
loop_
_entity.id
_entity.type
_entity.pdbx_description
1 polymer ?
#
loop_
_entity_poly.entity_id
_entity_poly.type
_entity_poly.pdbx_seq_one_letter_code
_entity_poly.pdbx_strand_id
1 'polypeptide(L)'
;MLVVFRRQWPLLALFGAIAGFFGGSVLAAQKPAGAGGIMAPAPDPEAAVQAEYDSVEKKGTREAYERFIRRHPQHPLAQKAREMLASRKFQ
;
A
#
# COMPACT_ATOMS: atom_id res chain seq x y z
N MET A 1 -11.26 15.81 23.30
CA MET A 1 -11.94 14.86 22.40
C MET A 1 -10.87 14.02 21.70
N LEU A 2 -10.55 12.86 22.27
CA LEU A 2 -9.53 11.94 21.75
C LEU A 2 -10.24 10.87 20.92
N VAL A 3 -10.06 10.86 19.59
CA VAL A 3 -10.64 9.80 18.76
C VAL A 3 -9.72 8.58 18.84
N VAL A 4 -10.12 7.65 19.70
CA VAL A 4 -9.54 6.31 19.86
C VAL A 4 -9.86 5.51 18.59
N PHE A 5 -8.89 5.32 17.69
CA PHE A 5 -9.03 4.41 16.54
C PHE A 5 -8.21 3.14 16.78
N ARG A 6 -8.68 2.34 17.74
CA ARG A 6 -8.10 1.03 18.03
C ARG A 6 -9.20 -0.03 17.94
N ARG A 7 -9.01 -0.96 17.00
CA ARG A 7 -9.40 -2.38 17.04
C ARG A 7 -10.90 -2.69 16.97
N GLN A 8 -11.42 -3.00 15.78
CA GLN A 8 -12.42 -4.07 15.63
C GLN A 8 -12.48 -4.56 14.18
N TRP A 9 -12.00 -5.79 14.00
CA TRP A 9 -12.30 -6.65 12.87
C TRP A 9 -13.56 -7.44 13.27
N PRO A 10 -14.72 -7.23 12.65
CA PRO A 10 -15.71 -8.27 12.51
C PRO A 10 -15.61 -8.85 11.10
N LEU A 11 -15.52 -10.17 11.08
CA LEU A 11 -15.61 -11.04 9.92
C LEU A 11 -16.96 -10.88 9.20
N LEU A 12 -16.95 -11.25 7.90
CA LEU A 12 -18.10 -11.49 7.01
C LEU A 12 -18.86 -10.24 6.54
N ALA A 13 -19.26 -10.07 5.28
CA ALA A 13 -19.07 -10.82 4.04
C ALA A 13 -19.64 -9.93 2.93
N LEU A 14 -18.89 -9.69 1.85
CA LEU A 14 -19.37 -9.73 0.45
C LEU A 14 -18.20 -9.40 -0.50
N PHE A 15 -17.16 -10.23 -0.52
CA PHE A 15 -16.26 -10.25 -1.68
C PHE A 15 -16.78 -11.31 -2.65
N GLY A 16 -17.75 -10.90 -3.46
CA GLY A 16 -18.27 -11.69 -4.58
C GLY A 16 -17.22 -11.80 -5.69
N ALA A 17 -16.85 -13.04 -6.00
CA ALA A 17 -16.33 -13.54 -7.27
C ALA A 17 -15.12 -12.83 -7.90
N ILE A 18 -13.92 -13.25 -7.50
CA ILE A 18 -12.83 -13.46 -8.48
C ILE A 18 -12.35 -14.89 -8.31
N ALA A 19 -12.56 -15.68 -9.35
CA ALA A 19 -12.29 -17.10 -9.40
C ALA A 19 -10.78 -17.42 -9.27
N GLY A 20 -10.49 -18.34 -8.35
CA GLY A 20 -9.42 -19.33 -8.37
C GLY A 20 -8.01 -18.91 -8.80
N PHE A 21 -7.10 -18.72 -7.84
CA PHE A 21 -5.71 -19.19 -7.98
C PHE A 21 -4.93 -19.09 -6.65
N PHE A 22 -5.16 -19.97 -5.67
CA PHE A 22 -4.16 -20.21 -4.62
C PHE A 22 -4.29 -21.65 -4.11
N GLY A 23 -3.91 -22.60 -4.96
CA GLY A 23 -3.71 -23.99 -4.60
C GLY A 23 -2.45 -24.49 -5.31
N GLY A 24 -1.41 -24.82 -4.55
CA GLY A 24 -0.29 -25.60 -5.08
C GLY A 24 1.08 -25.26 -4.51
N SER A 25 1.48 -26.04 -3.51
CA SER A 25 2.85 -26.51 -3.24
C SER A 25 3.91 -25.52 -2.78
N VAL A 26 4.06 -25.45 -1.46
CA VAL A 26 5.35 -25.29 -0.79
C VAL A 26 6.21 -26.51 -1.12
N LEU A 27 7.01 -26.44 -2.19
CA LEU A 27 8.17 -27.30 -2.37
C LEU A 27 9.30 -26.48 -2.99
N ALA A 28 10.23 -26.10 -2.14
CA ALA A 28 11.66 -26.26 -2.32
C ALA A 28 12.33 -25.09 -1.58
N ALA A 29 12.86 -25.41 -0.40
CA ALA A 29 13.95 -24.67 0.18
C ALA A 29 15.13 -24.71 -0.79
N GLN A 30 15.13 -23.83 -1.79
CA GLN A 30 16.31 -23.54 -2.57
C GLN A 30 17.03 -22.41 -1.85
N LYS A 31 17.98 -22.81 -0.99
CA LYS A 31 19.07 -21.92 -0.56
C LYS A 31 19.87 -21.64 -1.84
N PRO A 32 19.91 -20.41 -2.39
CA PRO A 32 20.77 -20.16 -3.53
C PRO A 32 22.22 -20.25 -3.05
N ALA A 33 22.88 -21.34 -3.39
CA ALA A 33 24.32 -21.44 -3.33
C ALA A 33 24.88 -20.62 -4.52
N GLY A 34 25.54 -19.51 -4.20
CA GLY A 34 26.28 -18.69 -5.18
C GLY A 34 25.56 -17.41 -5.62
N ALA A 35 25.70 -16.35 -4.83
CA ALA A 35 25.47 -14.99 -5.31
C ALA A 35 26.53 -14.05 -4.69
N GLY A 36 27.80 -14.28 -5.03
CA GLY A 36 28.83 -13.25 -4.96
C GLY A 36 28.60 -12.24 -6.07
N GLY A 37 27.46 -11.54 -6.03
CA GLY A 37 27.03 -10.57 -7.04
C GLY A 37 26.47 -9.36 -6.32
N ILE A 38 27.01 -8.20 -6.67
CA ILE A 38 26.55 -6.86 -6.28
C ILE A 38 25.01 -6.78 -6.18
N MET A 39 24.44 -6.94 -4.99
CA MET A 39 23.04 -6.62 -4.76
C MET A 39 22.90 -5.13 -5.13
N ALA A 40 22.04 -4.81 -6.10
CA ALA A 40 21.75 -3.41 -6.43
C ALA A 40 21.43 -2.66 -5.12
N PRO A 41 21.92 -1.41 -4.96
CA PRO A 41 21.70 -0.67 -3.73
C PRO A 41 20.21 -0.65 -3.39
N ALA A 42 19.90 -0.85 -2.11
CA ALA A 42 18.52 -0.83 -1.65
C ALA A 42 17.83 0.43 -2.18
N PRO A 43 16.66 0.31 -2.84
CA PRO A 43 15.98 1.47 -3.38
C PRO A 43 15.76 2.49 -2.27
N ASP A 44 16.01 3.76 -2.60
CA ASP A 44 15.80 4.87 -1.68
C ASP A 44 14.35 4.80 -1.16
N PRO A 45 14.15 4.66 0.17
CA PRO A 45 12.80 4.53 0.73
C PRO A 45 11.93 5.75 0.38
N GLU A 46 12.51 6.95 0.27
CA GLU A 46 11.77 8.16 -0.13
C GLU A 46 11.28 8.05 -1.57
N ALA A 47 12.13 7.58 -2.49
CA ALA A 47 11.75 7.38 -3.89
C ALA A 47 10.62 6.36 -4.04
N ALA A 48 10.61 5.31 -3.21
CA ALA A 48 9.55 4.32 -3.20
C ALA A 48 8.20 4.92 -2.74
N VAL A 49 8.21 5.76 -1.69
CA VAL A 49 7.01 6.43 -1.20
C VAL A 49 6.48 7.45 -2.21
N GLN A 50 7.38 8.19 -2.88
CA GLN A 50 7.02 9.12 -3.94
C GLN A 50 6.35 8.40 -5.11
N ALA A 51 6.93 7.31 -5.60
CA ALA A 51 6.34 6.53 -6.70
C ALA A 51 4.95 5.96 -6.36
N GLU A 52 4.73 5.58 -5.10
CA GLU A 52 3.41 5.16 -4.62
C GLU A 52 2.42 6.33 -4.62
N TYR A 53 2.83 7.52 -4.16
CA TYR A 53 2.00 8.72 -4.17
C TYR A 53 1.65 9.15 -5.61
N ASP A 54 2.60 9.11 -6.55
CA ASP A 54 2.34 9.44 -7.96
C ASP A 54 1.28 8.49 -8.56
N SER A 55 1.30 7.22 -8.14
CA SER A 55 0.28 6.24 -8.55
C SER A 55 -1.09 6.52 -7.94
N VAL A 56 -1.13 7.14 -6.75
CA VAL A 56 -2.36 7.59 -6.10
C VAL A 56 -2.94 8.80 -6.83
N GLU A 57 -2.09 9.77 -7.20
CA GLU A 57 -2.51 10.93 -7.99
C GLU A 57 -3.04 10.54 -9.36
N LYS A 58 -2.38 9.60 -10.05
CA LYS A 58 -2.85 9.04 -11.33
C LYS A 58 -4.22 8.37 -11.21
N LYS A 59 -4.50 7.70 -10.08
CA LYS A 59 -5.82 7.11 -9.83
C LYS A 59 -6.87 8.17 -9.54
N GLY A 60 -6.50 9.20 -8.78
CA GLY A 60 -7.37 10.34 -8.52
C GLY A 60 -8.64 10.00 -7.74
N THR A 61 -8.72 8.83 -7.10
CA THR A 61 -9.91 8.40 -6.33
C THR A 61 -9.71 8.57 -4.83
N ARG A 62 -10.81 8.80 -4.11
CA ARG A 62 -10.80 8.98 -2.65
C ARG A 62 -10.14 7.80 -1.94
N GLU A 63 -10.46 6.58 -2.36
CA GLU A 63 -9.96 5.34 -1.77
C GLU A 63 -8.44 5.17 -1.95
N ALA A 64 -7.88 5.68 -3.04
CA ALA A 64 -6.45 5.63 -3.28
C ALA A 64 -5.70 6.54 -2.28
N TYR A 65 -6.17 7.77 -2.10
CA TYR A 65 -5.59 8.71 -1.13
C TYR A 65 -5.75 8.23 0.31
N GLU A 66 -6.93 7.73 0.69
CA GLU A 66 -7.16 7.17 2.03
C GLU A 66 -6.21 6.00 2.34
N ARG A 67 -5.98 5.12 1.36
CA ARG A 67 -5.06 3.99 1.52
C ARG A 67 -3.61 4.46 1.71
N PHE A 68 -3.19 5.48 0.96
CA PHE A 68 -1.86 6.07 1.09
C PHE A 68 -1.65 6.66 2.49
N ILE A 69 -2.62 7.44 2.98
CA ILE A 69 -2.56 8.06 4.31
C ILE A 69 -2.47 6.99 5.42
N ARG A 70 -3.20 5.87 5.29
CA ARG A 70 -3.13 4.78 6.27
C ARG A 70 -1.76 4.10 6.29
N ARG A 71 -1.09 4.00 5.15
CA ARG A 71 0.23 3.37 5.05
C ARG A 71 1.36 4.30 5.50
N HIS A 72 1.25 5.59 5.19
CA HIS A 72 2.29 6.59 5.44
C HIS A 72 1.79 7.77 6.30
N PRO A 73 1.19 7.54 7.49
CA PRO A 73 0.44 8.56 8.22
C PRO A 73 1.28 9.76 8.70
N GLN A 74 2.59 9.58 8.83
CA GLN A 74 3.57 10.58 9.29
C GLN A 74 4.38 11.20 8.15
N HIS A 75 4.18 10.73 6.91
CA HIS A 75 4.94 11.21 5.76
C HIS A 75 4.41 12.58 5.28
N PRO A 76 5.27 13.52 4.84
CA PRO A 76 4.83 14.82 4.33
C PRO A 76 3.80 14.70 3.19
N LEU A 77 3.94 13.72 2.31
CA LEU A 77 2.97 13.47 1.22
C LEU A 77 1.59 13.05 1.73
N ALA A 78 1.47 12.48 2.93
CA ALA A 78 0.16 12.16 3.48
C ALA A 78 -0.63 13.42 3.87
N GLN A 79 0.06 14.52 4.16
CA GLN A 79 -0.60 15.81 4.35
C GLN A 79 -1.18 16.32 3.03
N LYS A 80 -0.41 16.25 1.93
CA LYS A 80 -0.91 16.56 0.58
C LYS A 80 -2.11 15.69 0.19
N ALA A 81 -2.05 14.39 0.48
CA ALA A 81 -3.16 13.48 0.25
C ALA A 81 -4.44 13.90 1.00
N ARG A 82 -4.31 14.39 2.25
CA ARG A 82 -5.45 14.90 3.04
C ARG A 82 -6.03 16.18 2.45
N GLU A 83 -5.19 17.06 1.94
CA GLU A 83 -5.62 18.29 1.26
C GLU A 83 -6.38 17.96 -0.03
N MET A 84 -5.89 16.98 -0.80
CA MET A 84 -6.63 16.47 -1.95
C MET A 84 -8.01 15.97 -1.53
N LEU A 85 -8.11 15.16 -0.45
CA LEU A 85 -9.38 14.69 0.13
C LEU A 85 -10.34 15.82 0.51
N ALA A 86 -9.82 16.95 1.01
CA ALA A 86 -10.63 18.11 1.33
C ALA A 86 -11.11 18.88 0.09
N SER A 87 -10.33 18.88 -1.00
CA SER A 87 -10.58 19.70 -2.19
C SER A 87 -11.83 19.32 -3.02
N ARG A 88 -12.50 18.20 -2.71
CA ARG A 88 -13.64 17.63 -3.47
C ARG A 88 -13.37 17.39 -4.97
N LYS A 89 -12.11 17.42 -5.43
CA LYS A 89 -11.71 17.18 -6.83
C LYS A 89 -11.37 15.71 -7.08
N PHE A 90 -12.33 14.83 -6.82
CA PHE A 90 -12.24 13.42 -7.20
C PHE A 90 -12.98 13.22 -8.52
N GLN A 91 -12.40 12.46 -9.45
CA GLN A 91 -13.16 11.91 -10.58
C GLN A 91 -14.12 10.85 -10.07
#